data_AF-A0A2G6N2E4-F1
#
_entry.id   AF-A0A2G6N2E4-F1
#
_cell.length_a   1.000
_cell.length_b   1.000
_cell.length_c   1.000
_cell.angle_alpha   90.00
_cell.angle_beta   90.00
_cell.angle_gamma   90.00
#
_symmetry.space_group_name_H-M   'P 1'
#
loop_
_entity.id
_entity.type
_entity.pdbx_description
1 polymer ?
#
loop_
_entity_poly.entity_id
_entity_poly.type
_entity_poly.pdbx_seq_one_letter_code
_entity_poly.pdbx_strand_id
1 'polypeptide(L)'
;MHVSNTLKTRVQQQFVNGEVPEILALAQKEGISELAVLECMPPECITKVSASHFNEIMVMVATWGTVTIAIKTMGMELSVHGPLPIGHLNEDEEYIFSSGDMYALGGSIQTTHIESIYFLDGSQYQDPCYAILFFDYFGSCMFKILPQKDEQQKFDQEQVEYLRTMRDRITEQPGCSCCS
;
A
#
# COMPACT_ATOMS: atom_id res chain seq x y z
N MET A 1 12.29 -23.14 -13.66
CA MET A 1 11.11 -22.51 -14.27
C MET A 1 9.78 -23.19 -13.89
N HIS A 2 9.70 -24.53 -13.71
CA HIS A 2 8.44 -25.17 -13.30
C HIS A 2 7.98 -24.91 -11.85
N VAL A 3 8.91 -24.86 -10.89
CA VAL A 3 8.56 -24.67 -9.46
C VAL A 3 7.87 -23.32 -9.20
N SER A 4 8.35 -22.25 -9.83
CA SER A 4 7.78 -20.89 -9.69
C SER A 4 6.34 -20.80 -10.21
N ASN A 5 6.02 -21.50 -11.30
CA ASN A 5 4.66 -21.51 -11.85
C ASN A 5 3.69 -22.29 -10.97
N THR A 6 4.10 -23.41 -10.38
CA THR A 6 3.26 -24.18 -9.45
C THR A 6 2.93 -23.39 -8.18
N LEU A 7 3.90 -22.68 -7.63
CA LEU A 7 3.69 -21.83 -6.46
C LEU A 7 2.74 -20.67 -6.76
N LYS A 8 2.94 -19.97 -7.88
CA LYS A 8 2.04 -18.90 -8.34
C LYS A 8 0.61 -19.41 -8.50
N THR A 9 0.40 -20.55 -9.15
CA THR A 9 -0.95 -21.15 -9.28
C THR A 9 -1.56 -21.49 -7.92
N ARG A 10 -0.78 -22.02 -6.96
CA ARG A 10 -1.28 -22.35 -5.62
C ARG A 10 -1.70 -21.11 -4.84
N VAL A 11 -0.91 -20.05 -4.89
CA VAL A 11 -1.22 -18.76 -4.27
C VAL A 11 -2.44 -18.13 -4.95
N GLN A 12 -2.51 -18.18 -6.27
CA GLN A 12 -3.66 -17.73 -7.06
C GLN A 12 -4.97 -18.45 -6.68
N GLN A 13 -4.90 -19.75 -6.42
CA GLN A 13 -6.04 -20.53 -5.94
C GLN A 13 -6.53 -20.12 -4.56
N GLN A 14 -5.77 -19.34 -3.78
CA GLN A 14 -6.25 -18.79 -2.49
C GLN A 14 -7.09 -17.51 -2.68
N PHE A 15 -6.99 -16.84 -3.83
CA PHE A 15 -7.89 -15.75 -4.21
C PHE A 15 -9.18 -16.34 -4.81
N VAL A 16 -9.88 -17.16 -4.02
CA VAL A 16 -11.15 -17.77 -4.41
C VAL A 16 -12.23 -16.69 -4.39
N ASN A 17 -13.23 -16.82 -5.27
CA ASN A 17 -14.36 -15.90 -5.37
C ASN A 17 -14.92 -15.52 -3.99
N GLY A 18 -14.62 -14.30 -3.57
CA GLY A 18 -15.24 -13.67 -2.41
C GLY A 18 -14.26 -12.85 -1.55
N GLU A 19 -13.07 -13.37 -1.28
CA GLU A 19 -12.20 -12.80 -0.27
C GLU A 19 -10.74 -12.73 -0.75
N VAL A 20 -10.06 -11.65 -0.40
CA VAL A 20 -8.61 -11.55 -0.54
C VAL A 20 -8.00 -12.21 0.70
N PRO A 21 -7.16 -13.26 0.55
CA PRO A 21 -6.50 -13.87 1.68
C PRO A 21 -5.60 -12.85 2.38
N GLU A 22 -5.44 -13.02 3.69
CA GLU A 22 -4.54 -12.19 4.48
C GLU A 22 -3.10 -12.36 3.98
N ILE A 23 -2.55 -11.31 3.35
CA ILE A 23 -1.30 -11.36 2.58
C ILE A 23 -0.13 -11.85 3.44
N LEU A 24 0.01 -11.31 4.65
CA LEU A 24 1.11 -11.65 5.54
C LEU A 24 1.06 -13.12 6.00
N ALA A 25 -0.10 -13.60 6.42
CA ALA A 25 -0.30 -14.99 6.84
C ALA A 25 -0.06 -15.96 5.68
N LEU A 26 -0.50 -15.61 4.46
CA LEU A 26 -0.25 -16.44 3.28
C LEU A 26 1.25 -16.46 2.92
N ALA A 27 1.93 -15.31 2.98
CA ALA A 27 3.37 -15.20 2.75
C ALA A 27 4.15 -16.12 3.71
N GLN A 28 3.81 -16.09 5.01
CA GLN A 28 4.41 -16.94 6.03
C GLN A 28 4.13 -18.43 5.80
N LYS A 29 2.87 -18.79 5.52
CA LYS A 29 2.47 -20.18 5.25
C LYS A 29 3.23 -20.77 4.06
N GLU A 30 3.45 -19.96 3.03
CA GLU A 30 4.05 -20.39 1.77
C GLU A 30 5.56 -20.21 1.72
N GLY A 31 6.16 -19.54 2.72
CA GLY A 31 7.59 -19.28 2.80
C GLY A 31 8.09 -18.31 1.73
N ILE A 32 7.27 -17.31 1.37
CA ILE A 32 7.59 -16.27 0.38
C ILE A 32 7.36 -14.88 0.96
N SER A 33 7.77 -13.84 0.23
CA SER A 33 7.54 -12.46 0.62
C SER A 33 6.08 -12.04 0.43
N GLU A 34 5.65 -11.01 1.16
CA GLU A 34 4.32 -10.41 1.01
C GLU A 34 4.13 -9.86 -0.41
N LEU A 35 5.17 -9.26 -0.97
CA LEU A 35 5.19 -8.80 -2.35
C LEU A 35 4.94 -9.94 -3.35
N ALA A 36 5.56 -11.10 -3.16
CA ALA A 36 5.36 -12.25 -4.04
C ALA A 36 3.91 -12.78 -3.96
N VAL A 37 3.27 -12.69 -2.79
CA VAL A 37 1.83 -12.99 -2.65
C VAL A 37 0.98 -11.96 -3.37
N LEU A 38 1.27 -10.66 -3.18
CA LEU A 38 0.53 -9.58 -3.83
C LEU A 38 0.60 -9.70 -5.35
N GLU A 39 1.78 -9.95 -5.92
CA GLU A 39 1.98 -10.10 -7.38
C GLU A 39 1.34 -11.37 -7.97
N CYS A 40 0.78 -12.24 -7.13
CA CYS A 40 -0.08 -13.34 -7.58
C CYS A 40 -1.53 -12.90 -7.81
N MET A 41 -1.96 -11.74 -7.30
CA MET A 41 -3.31 -11.21 -7.54
C MET A 41 -3.59 -11.02 -9.04
N PRO A 42 -4.88 -11.05 -9.45
CA PRO A 42 -5.25 -10.68 -10.82
C PRO A 42 -4.69 -9.29 -11.16
N PRO A 43 -4.05 -9.11 -12.33
CA PRO A 43 -3.40 -7.84 -12.71
C PRO A 43 -4.31 -6.62 -12.67
N GLU A 44 -5.62 -6.80 -12.86
CA GLU A 44 -6.64 -5.76 -12.75
C GLU A 44 -6.82 -5.21 -11.32
N CYS A 45 -6.41 -5.96 -10.28
CA CYS A 45 -6.55 -5.52 -8.89
C CYS A 45 -5.39 -4.66 -8.42
N ILE A 46 -4.22 -4.82 -9.03
CA ILE A 46 -2.98 -4.24 -8.53
C ILE A 46 -2.29 -3.42 -9.60
N THR A 47 -1.80 -2.24 -9.22
CA THR A 47 -1.06 -1.36 -10.11
C THR A 47 0.24 -0.96 -9.46
N LYS A 48 1.34 -1.47 -10.00
CA LYS A 48 2.70 -1.16 -9.54
C LYS A 48 3.12 0.22 -10.05
N VAL A 49 3.69 1.03 -9.18
CA VAL A 49 4.34 2.30 -9.53
C VAL A 49 5.73 2.38 -8.89
N SER A 50 6.59 3.23 -9.46
CA SER A 50 7.95 3.47 -8.98
C SER A 50 7.95 4.08 -7.57
N ALA A 51 8.93 3.71 -6.73
CA ALA A 51 9.18 4.33 -5.45
C ALA A 51 9.39 5.86 -5.55
N SER A 52 9.83 6.36 -6.71
CA SER A 52 9.96 7.80 -6.99
C SER A 52 8.66 8.59 -6.83
N HIS A 53 7.49 7.94 -6.87
CA HIS A 53 6.21 8.60 -6.65
C HIS A 53 5.84 8.77 -5.17
N PHE A 54 6.66 8.26 -4.24
CA PHE A 54 6.38 8.32 -2.79
C PHE A 54 5.95 9.71 -2.34
N ASN A 55 6.74 10.75 -2.64
CA ASN A 55 6.44 12.10 -2.18
C ASN A 55 5.13 12.66 -2.80
N GLU A 56 4.90 12.43 -4.09
CA GLU A 56 3.65 12.84 -4.76
C GLU A 56 2.44 12.15 -4.12
N ILE A 57 2.55 10.86 -3.83
CA ILE A 57 1.50 10.07 -3.17
C ILE A 57 1.19 10.65 -1.79
N MET A 58 2.22 10.88 -0.96
CA MET A 58 2.03 11.42 0.40
C MET A 58 1.36 12.80 0.39
N VAL A 59 1.76 13.68 -0.53
CA VAL A 59 1.14 15.01 -0.70
C VAL A 59 -0.32 14.89 -1.13
N MET A 60 -0.63 13.99 -2.07
CA MET A 60 -2.00 13.81 -2.55
C MET A 60 -2.90 13.15 -1.48
N VAL A 61 -2.41 12.16 -0.73
CA VAL A 61 -3.17 11.53 0.36
C VAL A 61 -3.47 12.53 1.49
N ALA A 62 -2.55 13.45 1.79
CA ALA A 62 -2.76 14.46 2.83
C ALA A 62 -3.98 15.36 2.55
N THR A 63 -4.49 15.41 1.31
CA THR A 63 -5.71 16.17 0.96
C THR A 63 -7.00 15.39 1.17
N TRP A 64 -6.95 14.10 1.52
CA TRP A 64 -8.13 13.23 1.62
C TRP A 64 -8.90 13.40 2.94
N GLY A 65 -8.39 14.22 3.86
CA GLY A 65 -8.90 14.31 5.22
C GLY A 65 -8.40 13.12 6.05
N THR A 66 -9.29 12.50 6.82
CA THR A 66 -8.93 11.37 7.68
C THR A 66 -8.71 10.11 6.85
N VAL A 67 -7.53 9.50 6.97
CA VAL A 67 -7.20 8.21 6.35
C VAL A 67 -6.77 7.22 7.43
N THR A 68 -6.55 5.96 7.05
CA THR A 68 -5.92 4.97 7.93
C THR A 68 -4.52 4.66 7.43
N ILE A 69 -3.50 4.94 8.23
CA ILE A 69 -2.16 4.37 8.04
C ILE A 69 -1.99 3.18 8.98
N ALA A 70 -1.50 2.06 8.47
CA ALA A 70 -1.37 0.85 9.25
C ALA A 70 -0.08 0.09 8.95
N ILE A 71 0.43 -0.57 9.98
CA ILE A 71 1.56 -1.50 9.91
C ILE A 71 1.07 -2.82 10.47
N LYS A 72 1.44 -3.92 9.82
CA LYS A 72 1.10 -5.26 10.27
C LYS A 72 2.34 -6.13 10.35
N THR A 73 2.42 -6.89 11.41
CA THR A 73 3.37 -7.97 11.64
C THR A 73 2.61 -9.21 12.10
N MET A 74 3.32 -10.33 12.29
CA MET A 74 2.70 -11.54 12.82
C MET A 74 2.18 -11.38 14.27
N GLY A 75 2.73 -10.43 15.03
CA GLY A 75 2.38 -10.23 16.43
C GLY A 75 1.43 -9.05 16.69
N MET A 76 1.30 -8.11 15.74
CA MET A 76 0.48 -6.91 15.93
C MET A 76 0.05 -6.29 14.60
N GLU A 77 -1.12 -5.67 14.60
CA GLU A 77 -1.56 -4.70 13.62
C GLU A 77 -1.81 -3.38 14.38
N LEU A 78 -1.09 -2.34 13.98
CA LEU A 78 -1.24 -0.99 14.54
C LEU A 78 -1.73 -0.07 13.43
N SER A 79 -2.73 0.75 13.76
CA SER A 79 -3.27 1.75 12.85
C SER A 79 -3.45 3.09 13.51
N VAL A 80 -3.23 4.16 12.74
CA VAL A 80 -3.57 5.53 13.11
C VAL A 80 -4.66 6.01 12.16
N HIS A 81 -5.73 6.54 12.74
CA HIS A 81 -6.84 7.15 12.01
C HIS A 81 -6.78 8.66 12.21
N GLY A 82 -6.55 9.40 11.12
CA GLY A 82 -6.45 10.85 11.19
C GLY A 82 -5.96 11.46 9.88
N PRO A 83 -5.85 12.80 9.82
CA PRO A 83 -5.21 13.47 8.70
C PRO A 83 -3.74 13.06 8.62
N LEU A 84 -3.27 12.77 7.40
CA LEU A 84 -1.87 12.41 7.18
C LEU A 84 -1.02 13.70 7.26
N PRO A 85 -0.05 13.80 8.20
CA PRO A 85 0.87 14.94 8.20
C PRO A 85 1.74 14.92 6.96
N ILE A 86 1.84 16.07 6.28
CA ILE A 86 2.90 16.27 5.29
C ILE A 86 4.25 16.28 5.99
N GLY A 87 5.30 15.89 5.28
CA GLY A 87 6.67 15.87 5.79
C GLY A 87 7.66 16.48 4.80
N HIS A 88 8.93 16.37 5.14
CA HIS A 88 10.05 16.78 4.30
C HIS A 88 11.15 15.71 4.35
N LEU A 89 11.94 15.62 3.27
CA LEU A 89 13.13 14.79 3.23
C LEU A 89 14.29 15.51 3.92
N ASN A 90 15.06 14.79 4.73
CA ASN A 90 16.34 15.24 5.25
C ASN A 90 17.50 14.85 4.30
N GLU A 91 18.75 15.11 4.71
CA GLU A 91 19.95 14.79 3.93
C GLU A 91 20.20 13.28 3.76
N ASP A 92 19.63 12.45 4.64
CA ASP A 92 19.72 10.98 4.65
C ASP A 92 18.55 10.30 3.90
N GLU A 93 17.80 11.07 3.10
CA GLU A 93 16.62 10.61 2.34
C GLU A 93 15.53 9.98 3.24
N GLU A 94 15.44 10.44 4.48
CA GLU A 94 14.40 10.08 5.43
C GLU A 94 13.27 11.12 5.38
N TYR A 95 12.02 10.66 5.23
CA TYR A 95 10.84 11.52 5.23
C TYR A 95 10.34 11.73 6.66
N ILE A 96 10.49 12.95 7.17
CA ILE A 96 10.11 13.32 8.54
C ILE A 96 8.70 13.92 8.53
N PHE A 97 7.77 13.30 9.26
CA PHE A 97 6.41 13.82 9.40
C PHE A 97 6.39 15.14 10.18
N SER A 98 5.58 16.09 9.72
CA SER A 98 5.32 17.31 10.49
C SER A 98 4.54 17.00 11.77
N SER A 99 4.95 17.61 12.87
CA SER A 99 4.26 17.52 14.16
C SER A 99 3.22 18.63 14.32
N GLY A 100 2.15 18.35 15.04
CA GLY A 100 1.18 19.37 15.47
C GLY A 100 0.00 18.73 16.20
N ASP A 101 -0.75 19.52 16.97
CA ASP A 101 -1.85 19.01 17.82
C ASP A 101 -2.95 18.25 17.06
N MET A 102 -3.06 18.50 15.75
CA MET A 102 -4.01 17.81 14.87
C MET A 102 -3.53 16.45 14.33
N TYR A 103 -2.24 16.14 14.47
CA TYR A 103 -1.63 14.93 13.91
C TYR A 103 -1.31 13.92 15.02
N ALA A 104 -1.98 12.77 14.98
CA ALA A 104 -1.67 11.64 15.85
C ALA A 104 -0.47 10.82 15.35
N LEU A 105 -0.15 10.93 14.05
CA LEU A 105 1.00 10.28 13.44
C LEU A 105 2.24 11.18 13.59
N GLY A 106 3.37 10.57 13.95
CA GLY A 106 4.68 11.20 13.95
C GLY A 106 5.75 10.20 13.54
N GLY A 107 7.02 10.59 13.66
CA GLY A 107 8.16 9.77 13.27
C GLY A 107 8.61 10.01 11.84
N SER A 108 9.16 8.97 11.23
CA SER A 108 9.85 9.06 9.95
C SER A 108 9.75 7.79 9.12
N ILE A 109 9.97 7.92 7.81
CA ILE A 109 10.05 6.81 6.86
C ILE A 109 11.38 6.89 6.11
N GLN A 110 12.19 5.84 6.18
CA GLN A 110 13.40 5.72 5.36
C GLN A 110 12.99 5.43 3.91
N THR A 111 13.01 6.45 3.04
CA THR A 111 12.45 6.31 1.69
C THR A 111 13.30 5.46 0.76
N THR A 112 14.61 5.39 1.01
CA THR A 112 15.54 4.51 0.29
C THR A 112 15.27 3.02 0.49
N HIS A 113 14.48 2.66 1.51
CA HIS A 113 14.07 1.28 1.68
C HIS A 113 12.86 0.91 0.82
N ILE A 114 12.11 1.88 0.30
CA ILE A 114 10.93 1.62 -0.53
C ILE A 114 11.41 1.18 -1.91
N GLU A 115 11.21 -0.10 -2.22
CA GLU A 115 11.50 -0.67 -3.53
C GLU A 115 10.34 -0.46 -4.50
N SER A 116 9.11 -0.59 -4.00
CA SER A 116 7.93 -0.53 -4.86
C SER A 116 6.68 -0.13 -4.12
N ILE A 117 5.75 0.49 -4.86
CA ILE A 117 4.47 0.95 -4.35
C ILE A 117 3.38 0.33 -5.22
N TYR A 118 2.31 -0.14 -4.58
CA TYR A 118 1.16 -0.73 -5.27
C TYR A 118 -0.12 -0.05 -4.85
N PHE A 119 -0.93 0.32 -5.84
CA PHE A 119 -2.35 0.57 -5.63
C PHE A 119 -3.10 -0.75 -5.69
N LEU A 120 -3.89 -1.03 -4.67
CA LEU A 120 -4.79 -2.18 -4.59
C LEU A 120 -6.23 -1.69 -4.74
N ASP A 121 -6.93 -2.18 -5.76
CA ASP A 121 -8.37 -2.03 -5.97
C ASP A 121 -8.98 -3.43 -6.12
N GLY A 122 -9.55 -3.95 -5.03
CA GLY A 122 -10.21 -5.24 -4.97
C GLY A 122 -11.72 -5.15 -5.15
N SER A 123 -12.25 -4.18 -5.88
CA SER A 123 -13.69 -3.93 -5.99
C SER A 123 -14.52 -5.11 -6.54
N GLN A 124 -13.90 -6.01 -7.30
CA GLN A 124 -14.56 -7.22 -7.81
C GLN A 124 -14.68 -8.37 -6.79
N TYR A 125 -14.00 -8.30 -5.64
CA TYR A 125 -14.17 -9.29 -4.56
C TYR A 125 -15.49 -9.05 -3.80
N GLN A 126 -16.03 -10.09 -3.16
CA GLN A 126 -17.26 -9.97 -2.35
C GLN A 126 -17.04 -9.06 -1.14
N ASP A 127 -15.83 -9.13 -0.56
CA ASP A 127 -15.32 -8.19 0.42
C ASP A 127 -14.27 -7.29 -0.25
N PRO A 128 -14.66 -6.09 -0.71
CA PRO A 128 -13.73 -5.18 -1.36
C PRO A 128 -12.60 -4.77 -0.44
N CYS A 129 -11.43 -4.51 -1.02
CA CYS A 129 -10.29 -3.94 -0.33
C CYS A 129 -9.64 -2.85 -1.17
N TYR A 130 -9.19 -1.79 -0.51
CA TYR A 130 -8.52 -0.66 -1.15
C TYR A 130 -7.34 -0.23 -0.30
N ALA A 131 -6.17 -0.07 -0.92
CA ALA A 131 -4.98 0.38 -0.22
C ALA A 131 -3.91 0.92 -1.18
N ILE A 132 -3.02 1.74 -0.62
CA ILE A 132 -1.69 2.00 -1.17
C ILE A 132 -0.70 1.24 -0.29
N LEU A 133 0.05 0.32 -0.89
CA LEU A 133 0.96 -0.59 -0.21
C LEU A 133 2.40 -0.23 -0.55
N PHE A 134 3.26 -0.11 0.46
CA PHE A 134 4.66 0.25 0.29
C PHE A 134 5.53 -0.94 0.69
N PHE A 135 6.36 -1.43 -0.22
CA PHE A 135 7.20 -2.61 -0.01
C PHE A 135 8.66 -2.26 0.01
N ASP A 136 9.40 -2.95 0.88
CA ASP A 136 10.85 -2.86 0.91
C ASP A 136 11.53 -3.78 -0.13
N TYR A 137 12.85 -3.69 -0.21
CA TYR A 137 13.69 -4.51 -1.10
C TYR A 137 13.71 -6.01 -0.74
N PHE A 138 13.22 -6.41 0.45
CA PHE A 138 12.98 -7.80 0.80
C PHE A 138 11.57 -8.28 0.42
N GLY A 139 10.71 -7.38 -0.06
CA GLY A 139 9.31 -7.64 -0.38
C GLY A 139 8.40 -7.72 0.83
N SER A 140 8.80 -7.15 1.97
CA SER A 140 7.95 -6.97 3.15
C SER A 140 7.12 -5.69 3.04
N CYS A 141 5.87 -5.74 3.49
CA CYS A 141 5.00 -4.56 3.50
C CYS A 141 5.40 -3.64 4.64
N MET A 142 6.04 -2.51 4.32
CA MET A 142 6.51 -1.53 5.31
C MET A 142 5.33 -0.91 6.05
N PHE A 143 4.33 -0.45 5.28
CA PHE A 143 3.08 0.11 5.78
C PHE A 143 2.06 0.19 4.63
N LYS A 144 0.81 0.46 5.00
CA LYS A 144 -0.30 0.67 4.06
C LYS A 144 -1.09 1.91 4.44
N ILE A 145 -1.61 2.59 3.42
CA ILE A 145 -2.58 3.68 3.55
C ILE A 145 -3.90 3.21 2.97
N LEU A 146 -4.99 3.35 3.71
CA LEU A 146 -6.32 2.94 3.28
C LEU A 146 -7.30 4.12 3.35
N PRO A 147 -8.30 4.15 2.44
CA PRO A 147 -9.49 4.95 2.65
C PRO A 147 -10.11 4.67 4.03
N GLN A 148 -10.67 5.69 4.65
CA GLN A 148 -11.34 5.56 5.93
C GLN A 148 -12.53 4.59 5.81
N LYS A 149 -12.80 3.87 6.90
CA LYS A 149 -14.02 3.09 7.06
C LYS A 149 -15.00 3.80 7.99
N ASP A 150 -16.28 3.68 7.67
CA ASP A 150 -17.37 4.08 8.56
C ASP A 150 -17.53 3.09 9.73
N GLU A 151 -18.48 3.39 10.62
CA GLU A 151 -18.81 2.53 11.77
C GLU A 151 -19.30 1.13 11.35
N GLN A 152 -19.82 1.00 10.13
CA GLN A 152 -20.27 -0.25 9.52
C GLN A 152 -19.15 -0.96 8.74
N GLN A 153 -17.90 -0.53 8.87
CA GLN A 153 -16.72 -1.08 8.20
C GLN A 153 -16.71 -0.93 6.68
N LYS A 154 -17.51 -0.01 6.12
CA LYS A 154 -17.53 0.30 4.69
C LYS A 154 -16.56 1.43 4.38
N PHE A 155 -15.87 1.30 3.25
CA PHE A 155 -14.94 2.34 2.80
C PHE A 155 -15.68 3.60 2.36
N ASP A 156 -15.08 4.75 2.68
CA ASP A 156 -15.44 6.04 2.13
C ASP A 156 -15.29 6.00 0.60
N GLN A 157 -16.40 6.17 -0.11
CA GLN A 157 -16.42 6.05 -1.58
C GLN A 157 -15.74 7.24 -2.28
N GLU A 158 -15.72 8.41 -1.66
CA GLU A 158 -15.04 9.58 -2.22
C GLU A 158 -13.52 9.35 -2.19
N GLN A 159 -13.00 8.84 -1.07
CA GLN A 159 -11.58 8.48 -0.97
C GLN A 159 -11.19 7.30 -1.89
N VAL A 160 -12.10 6.35 -2.13
CA VAL A 160 -11.87 5.30 -3.13
C VAL A 160 -11.71 5.90 -4.54
N GLU A 161 -12.53 6.88 -4.91
CA GLU A 161 -12.37 7.59 -6.19
C GLU A 161 -11.10 8.44 -6.24
N TYR A 162 -10.68 9.05 -5.12
CA TYR A 162 -9.39 9.73 -5.04
C TYR A 162 -8.22 8.76 -5.24
N LEU A 163 -8.30 7.55 -4.70
CA LEU A 163 -7.30 6.50 -4.90
C LEU A 163 -7.19 6.11 -6.37
N ARG A 164 -8.32 5.87 -7.04
CA ARG A 164 -8.37 5.54 -8.48
C ARG A 164 -7.82 6.66 -9.33
N THR A 165 -8.25 7.89 -9.07
CA THR A 165 -7.79 9.10 -9.78
C THR A 165 -6.28 9.30 -9.61
N MET A 166 -5.76 9.12 -8.39
CA MET A 166 -4.33 9.21 -8.11
C MET A 166 -3.54 8.14 -8.86
N ARG A 167 -4.00 6.87 -8.80
CA ARG A 167 -3.40 5.75 -9.54
C ARG A 167 -3.28 6.09 -11.02
N ASP A 168 -4.38 6.49 -11.64
CA ASP A 168 -4.44 6.74 -13.08
C ASP A 168 -3.48 7.86 -13.46
N ARG A 169 -3.52 9.00 -12.74
CA ARG A 169 -2.59 10.12 -12.93
C ARG A 169 -1.12 9.71 -12.81
N ILE A 170 -0.77 8.92 -11.80
CA ILE A 170 0.62 8.49 -11.58
C ILE A 170 1.07 7.54 -12.68
N THR A 171 0.21 6.62 -13.12
CA THR A 171 0.57 5.68 -14.20
C THR A 171 0.73 6.34 -15.57
N GLU A 172 0.05 7.46 -15.80
CA GLU A 172 0.20 8.27 -17.02
C GLU A 172 1.50 9.10 -17.02
N GLN A 173 2.09 9.35 -15.86
CA GLN A 173 3.36 10.05 -15.72
C GLN A 173 4.49 9.03 -15.57
N PRO A 174 5.33 8.78 -16.60
CA PRO A 174 6.51 7.96 -16.40
C PRO A 174 7.37 8.62 -15.30
N GLY A 175 7.58 7.89 -14.21
CA GLY A 175 8.36 8.36 -13.06
C GLY A 175 9.65 9.03 -13.51
N CYS A 176 9.95 10.19 -12.94
CA CYS A 176 11.08 11.01 -13.36
C CYS A 176 12.38 10.22 -13.23
N SER A 177 13.00 9.86 -14.36
CA SER A 177 14.23 9.05 -14.44
C SER A 177 15.50 9.87 -14.23
N CYS A 178 15.42 11.03 -13.57
CA CYS A 178 16.53 11.98 -13.51
C CYS A 178 17.59 11.70 -12.43
N CYS A 179 17.45 10.64 -11.64
CA CYS A 179 18.44 10.26 -10.63
C CYS A 179 18.71 8.75 -10.71
N SER A 180 19.66 8.36 -11.57
CA SER A 180 20.37 7.08 -11.54
C SER A 180 21.86 7.36 -11.52
#